data_AF-A0A9Q9B893-F1
#
_entry.id   AF-A0A9Q9B893-F1
#
_cell.length_a   1.000
_cell.length_b   1.000
_cell.length_c   1.000
_cell.angle_alpha   90.00
_cell.angle_beta   90.00
_cell.angle_gamma   90.00
#
_symmetry.space_group_name_H-M   'P 1'
#
loop_
_entity.id
_entity.type
_entity.pdbx_description
1 polymer ?
#
loop_
_entity_poly.entity_id
_entity_poly.type
_entity_poly.pdbx_seq_one_letter_code
_entity_poly.pdbx_strand_id
1 'polypeptide(L)'
;MGVEHKDLGIAGGISGTFRYAAGAVGTTVYTTVFNNELSSSTLEKVSKAVLEAGLPQEEVQGLLAVVSTPDLATMFSADVVAAASAALDEAYCHAIFVVAMVSMAFGIVGLIACACCKDVDHRMNNQIEVYLENDRLADRNKYH
;
A
#
# COMPACT_ATOMS: atom_id res chain seq x y z
N MET A 1 -0.20 -25.96 -1.98
CA MET A 1 0.40 -26.22 -0.65
C MET A 1 0.98 -27.62 -0.67
N GLY A 2 2.29 -27.79 -0.50
CA GLY A 2 2.95 -29.11 -0.57
C GLY A 2 2.83 -29.96 0.70
N VAL A 3 1.79 -29.75 1.51
CA VAL A 3 1.59 -30.42 2.81
C VAL A 3 0.79 -31.71 2.66
N GLU A 4 0.74 -32.53 3.70
CA GLU A 4 -0.13 -33.71 3.76
C GLU A 4 -1.61 -33.28 3.79
N HIS A 5 -2.51 -34.06 3.19
CA HIS A 5 -3.91 -33.66 3.01
C HIS A 5 -4.64 -33.34 4.33
N LYS A 6 -4.28 -34.02 5.43
CA LYS A 6 -4.82 -33.75 6.78
C LYS A 6 -4.50 -32.34 7.29
N ASP A 7 -3.41 -31.74 6.82
CA ASP A 7 -2.91 -30.44 7.27
C ASP A 7 -3.27 -29.29 6.31
N LEU A 8 -4.06 -29.56 5.26
CA LEU A 8 -4.46 -28.55 4.27
C LEU A 8 -5.23 -27.39 4.90
N GLY A 9 -6.09 -27.67 5.89
CA GLY A 9 -6.83 -26.64 6.62
C GLY A 9 -5.91 -25.71 7.42
N ILE A 10 -4.92 -26.28 8.12
CA ILE A 10 -3.94 -25.52 8.91
C ILE A 10 -3.04 -24.70 7.97
N ALA A 11 -2.53 -25.31 6.91
CA ALA A 11 -1.69 -24.62 5.92
C ALA A 11 -2.45 -23.48 5.21
N GLY A 12 -3.73 -23.69 4.88
CA GLY A 12 -4.61 -22.67 4.32
C GLY A 12 -4.88 -21.52 5.30
N GLY A 13 -5.17 -21.84 6.57
CA GLY A 13 -5.37 -20.87 7.63
C GLY A 13 -4.14 -20.00 7.87
N ILE A 14 -2.96 -20.61 8.00
CA ILE A 14 -1.69 -19.90 8.16
C ILE A 14 -1.39 -19.02 6.93
N SER A 15 -1.62 -19.50 5.72
CA SER A 15 -1.46 -18.67 4.51
C SER A 15 -2.40 -17.46 4.50
N GLY A 16 -3.63 -17.63 4.99
CA GLY A 16 -4.59 -16.55 5.16
C GLY A 16 -4.15 -15.50 6.17
N THR A 17 -3.68 -15.92 7.34
CA THR A 17 -3.22 -14.99 8.40
C THR A 17 -2.00 -14.20 7.94
N PHE A 18 -1.03 -14.84 7.28
CA PHE A 18 0.13 -14.14 6.71
C PHE A 18 -0.28 -13.11 5.66
N ARG A 19 -1.26 -13.43 4.80
CA ARG A 19 -1.74 -12.47 3.79
C ARG A 19 -2.41 -11.26 4.42
N TYR A 20 -3.19 -11.48 5.46
CA TYR A 20 -3.82 -10.40 6.22
C TYR A 20 -2.76 -9.53 6.94
N ALA A 21 -1.81 -10.15 7.64
CA ALA A 21 -0.73 -9.45 8.31
C ALA A 21 0.14 -8.64 7.33
N ALA A 22 0.51 -9.23 6.19
CA ALA A 22 1.24 -8.54 5.14
C ALA A 22 0.44 -7.35 4.57
N GLY A 23 -0.88 -7.48 4.40
CA GLY A 23 -1.74 -6.38 3.98
C GLY A 23 -1.77 -5.22 4.96
N ALA A 24 -1.83 -5.51 6.26
CA ALA A 24 -1.76 -4.49 7.31
C ALA A 24 -0.42 -3.74 7.28
N VAL A 25 0.70 -4.48 7.25
CA VAL A 25 2.05 -3.89 7.16
C VAL A 25 2.21 -3.06 5.89
N GLY A 26 1.78 -3.58 4.74
CA GLY A 26 1.87 -2.88 3.46
C GLY A 26 1.09 -1.56 3.47
N THR A 27 -0.12 -1.56 4.03
CA THR A 27 -0.92 -0.33 4.18
C THR A 27 -0.20 0.71 5.03
N THR A 28 0.33 0.30 6.20
CA THR A 28 1.09 1.21 7.07
C THR A 28 2.31 1.78 6.36
N VAL A 29 3.09 0.95 5.68
CA VAL A 29 4.29 1.39 4.95
C VAL A 29 3.93 2.40 3.86
N TYR A 30 2.91 2.12 3.03
CA TYR A 30 2.49 3.04 1.97
C TYR A 30 1.99 4.36 2.53
N THR A 31 1.18 4.35 3.58
CA THR A 31 0.70 5.58 4.23
C THR A 31 1.84 6.37 4.87
N THR A 32 2.79 5.72 5.54
CA THR A 32 3.94 6.40 6.15
C THR A 32 4.83 7.04 5.08
N VAL A 33 5.18 6.31 4.01
CA VAL A 33 5.97 6.86 2.90
C VAL A 33 5.25 8.02 2.26
N PHE A 34 3.96 7.87 1.95
CA PHE A 34 3.16 8.94 1.35
C PHE A 34 3.18 10.22 2.19
N ASN A 35 2.93 10.13 3.49
CA ASN A 35 2.89 11.31 4.36
C ASN A 35 4.26 11.97 4.51
N ASN A 36 5.34 11.18 4.61
CA ASN A 36 6.70 11.72 4.71
C ASN A 36 7.12 12.43 3.41
N GLU A 37 6.90 11.79 2.26
CA GLU A 37 7.23 12.35 0.95
C GLU A 37 6.37 13.57 0.63
N LEU A 38 5.08 13.52 0.94
CA LEU A 38 4.18 14.66 0.74
C LEU A 38 4.60 15.84 1.60
N SER A 39 4.90 15.63 2.89
CA SER A 39 5.32 16.70 3.79
C SER A 39 6.64 17.33 3.33
N SER A 40 7.63 16.51 2.95
CA SER A 40 8.92 16.99 2.45
C SER A 40 8.78 17.72 1.10
N SER A 41 8.05 17.14 0.16
CA SER A 41 7.84 17.73 -1.18
C SER A 41 7.02 19.00 -1.11
N THR A 42 6.03 19.07 -0.21
CA THR A 42 5.21 20.27 0.01
C THR A 42 6.08 21.40 0.55
N LEU A 43 6.88 21.14 1.59
CA LEU A 43 7.80 22.14 2.13
C LEU A 43 8.76 22.65 1.05
N GLU A 44 9.34 21.77 0.23
CA GLU A 44 10.30 22.21 -0.79
C GLU A 44 9.63 22.97 -1.95
N LYS A 45 8.58 22.40 -2.55
CA LYS A 45 7.96 22.94 -3.77
C LYS A 45 7.10 24.17 -3.47
N VAL A 46 6.29 24.13 -2.41
CA VAL A 46 5.42 25.26 -2.05
C VAL A 46 6.27 26.43 -1.58
N SER A 47 7.30 26.23 -0.75
CA SER A 47 8.17 27.34 -0.34
C SER A 47 8.88 28.01 -1.52
N LYS A 48 9.34 27.24 -2.52
CA LYS A 48 9.92 27.82 -3.75
C LYS A 48 8.88 28.63 -4.54
N ALA A 49 7.69 28.06 -4.78
CA ALA A 49 6.65 28.70 -5.56
C ALA A 49 6.13 30.01 -4.93
N VAL A 50 5.97 30.06 -3.61
CA VAL A 50 5.49 31.29 -2.94
C VAL A 50 6.56 32.38 -2.86
N LEU A 51 7.84 32.01 -2.77
CA LEU A 51 8.95 32.97 -2.85
C LEU A 51 9.04 33.58 -4.25
N GLU A 52 8.86 32.78 -5.30
CA GLU A 52 8.79 33.27 -6.69
C GLU A 52 7.55 34.13 -6.95
N ALA A 53 6.43 33.86 -6.27
CA ALA A 53 5.22 34.69 -6.30
C ALA A 53 5.36 36.00 -5.51
N GLY A 54 6.51 36.24 -4.85
CA GLY A 54 6.82 37.50 -4.16
C GLY A 54 6.41 37.55 -2.70
N LEU A 55 6.13 36.41 -2.06
CA LEU A 55 5.80 36.37 -0.63
C LEU A 55 7.07 36.50 0.23
N PRO A 56 7.09 37.34 1.29
CA PRO A 56 8.20 37.43 2.22
C PRO A 56 8.45 36.08 2.91
N GLN A 57 9.71 35.71 3.11
CA GLN A 57 10.12 34.43 3.73
C GLN A 57 9.52 34.21 5.13
N GLU A 58 9.18 35.29 5.84
CA GLU A 58 8.54 35.26 7.16
C GLU A 58 7.10 34.75 7.12
N GLU A 59 6.37 34.97 6.02
CA GLU A 59 4.97 34.55 5.86
C GLU A 59 4.82 33.15 5.26
N VAL A 60 5.92 32.56 4.74
CA VAL A 60 5.92 31.25 4.08
C VAL A 60 5.48 30.13 5.03
N GLN A 61 5.92 30.16 6.30
CA GLN A 61 5.47 29.17 7.29
C GLN A 61 4.00 29.35 7.66
N GLY A 62 3.51 30.60 7.72
CA GLY A 62 2.09 30.90 7.95
C GLY A 62 1.22 30.39 6.81
N LEU A 63 1.68 30.57 5.57
CA LEU A 63 1.00 30.06 4.38
C LEU A 63 0.99 28.53 4.33
N LEU A 64 2.12 27.88 4.63
CA LEU A 64 2.22 26.41 4.71
C LEU A 64 1.25 25.82 5.74
N ALA A 65 0.93 26.53 6.83
CA ALA A 65 -0.03 26.09 7.82
C ALA A 65 -1.49 26.12 7.32
N VAL A 66 -1.81 27.04 6.40
CA VAL A 66 -3.15 27.19 5.81
C VAL A 66 -3.26 26.65 4.39
N VAL A 67 -2.17 26.11 3.82
CA VAL A 67 -2.14 25.69 2.41
C VAL A 67 -3.15 24.59 2.08
N SER A 68 -3.48 23.79 3.09
CA SER A 68 -4.47 22.70 3.00
C SER A 68 -5.86 23.11 3.53
N THR A 69 -6.05 24.38 3.89
CA THR A 69 -7.32 24.91 4.41
C THR A 69 -7.94 25.92 3.43
N PRO A 70 -9.27 26.10 3.46
CA PRO A 70 -9.94 27.09 2.62
C PRO A 70 -9.54 28.55 2.94
N ASP A 71 -8.88 28.80 4.08
CA ASP A 71 -8.41 30.12 4.49
C ASP A 71 -7.25 30.65 3.63
N LEU A 72 -6.61 29.79 2.83
CA LEU A 72 -5.56 30.20 1.89
C LEU A 72 -6.06 31.29 0.91
N ALA A 73 -7.29 31.15 0.42
CA ALA A 73 -7.90 32.07 -0.55
C ALA A 73 -8.36 33.41 0.06
N THR A 74 -8.52 33.48 1.39
CA THR A 74 -8.98 34.68 2.09
C THR A 74 -7.82 35.49 2.64
N MET A 75 -6.69 34.85 2.94
CA MET A 75 -5.51 35.49 3.55
C MET A 75 -4.47 35.96 2.53
N PHE A 76 -4.40 35.38 1.33
CA PHE A 76 -3.34 35.66 0.36
C PHE A 76 -3.87 36.13 -1.00
N SER A 77 -3.01 36.81 -1.76
CA SER A 77 -3.32 37.26 -3.13
C SER A 77 -3.56 36.06 -4.06
N ALA A 78 -4.46 36.21 -5.02
CA ALA A 78 -4.86 35.15 -5.96
C ALA A 78 -3.66 34.54 -6.70
N ASP A 79 -2.63 35.33 -7.02
CA ASP A 79 -1.42 34.85 -7.71
C ASP A 79 -0.58 33.90 -6.85
N VAL A 80 -0.45 34.20 -5.55
CA VAL A 80 0.26 33.34 -4.59
C VAL A 80 -0.52 32.05 -4.35
N VAL A 81 -1.84 32.15 -4.25
CA VAL A 81 -2.73 30.99 -4.05
C VAL A 81 -2.66 30.06 -5.27
N ALA A 82 -2.67 30.61 -6.48
CA ALA A 82 -2.53 29.83 -7.71
C ALA A 82 -1.15 29.14 -7.81
N ALA A 83 -0.07 29.82 -7.44
CA ALA A 83 1.27 29.23 -7.41
C ALA A 83 1.39 28.12 -6.35
N ALA A 84 0.85 28.35 -5.15
CA ALA A 84 0.87 27.39 -4.05
C ALA A 84 0.03 26.14 -4.36
N SER A 85 -1.15 26.30 -4.97
CA SER A 85 -2.01 25.16 -5.36
C SER A 85 -1.39 24.33 -6.47
N ALA A 86 -0.79 24.96 -7.49
CA ALA A 86 -0.07 24.25 -8.54
C ALA A 86 1.13 23.45 -7.98
N ALA A 87 1.89 24.05 -7.07
CA ALA A 87 3.01 23.38 -6.41
C ALA A 87 2.56 22.23 -5.49
N LEU A 88 1.41 22.38 -4.82
CA LEU A 88 0.78 21.30 -4.05
C LEU A 88 0.39 20.13 -4.94
N ASP A 89 -0.28 20.36 -6.07
CA ASP A 89 -0.64 19.29 -7.01
C ASP A 89 0.60 18.53 -7.47
N GLU A 90 1.70 19.25 -7.75
CA GLU A 90 2.96 18.62 -8.15
C GLU A 90 3.63 17.84 -6.99
N ALA A 91 3.46 18.27 -5.75
CA ALA A 91 3.92 17.54 -4.57
C ALA A 91 3.11 16.25 -4.35
N TYR A 92 1.79 16.30 -4.55
CA TYR A 92 0.92 15.12 -4.52
C TYR A 92 1.26 14.12 -5.62
N CYS A 93 1.45 14.59 -6.86
CA CYS A 93 1.89 13.74 -7.97
C CYS A 93 3.21 13.03 -7.64
N HIS A 94 4.17 13.75 -7.09
CA HIS A 94 5.46 13.18 -6.69
C HIS A 94 5.32 12.12 -5.59
N ALA A 95 4.57 12.43 -4.51
CA ALA A 95 4.36 11.49 -3.42
C ALA A 95 3.67 10.19 -3.88
N ILE A 96 2.65 10.29 -4.74
CA ILE A 96 1.96 9.13 -5.32
C ILE A 96 2.91 8.31 -6.20
N PHE A 97 3.74 8.97 -7.01
CA PHE A 97 4.73 8.30 -7.84
C PHE A 97 5.74 7.50 -6.99
N VAL A 98 6.22 8.08 -5.89
CA VAL A 98 7.13 7.38 -4.97
C VAL A 98 6.45 6.14 -4.36
N VAL A 99 5.19 6.26 -3.93
CA VAL A 99 4.43 5.09 -3.42
C VAL A 99 4.29 4.00 -4.48
N ALA A 100 4.05 4.38 -5.74
CA ALA A 100 3.99 3.41 -6.85
C ALA A 100 5.33 2.69 -7.06
N MET A 101 6.46 3.39 -6.94
CA MET A 101 7.80 2.80 -7.00
C MET A 101 8.05 1.83 -5.83
N VAL A 102 7.62 2.17 -4.61
CA VAL A 102 7.71 1.27 -3.45
C VAL A 102 6.85 0.02 -3.67
N SER A 103 5.65 0.16 -4.22
CA SER A 103 4.79 -0.98 -4.57
C SER A 103 5.44 -1.92 -5.60
N MET A 104 6.11 -1.35 -6.61
CA MET A 104 6.89 -2.15 -7.57
C MET A 104 8.01 -2.96 -6.89
N ALA A 105 8.73 -2.37 -5.92
CA ALA A 105 9.77 -3.09 -5.19
C ALA A 105 9.22 -4.32 -4.44
N PHE A 106 8.10 -4.18 -3.73
CA PHE A 106 7.43 -5.32 -3.08
C PHE A 106 6.92 -6.35 -4.09
N GLY A 107 6.42 -5.91 -5.24
CA GLY A 107 6.01 -6.78 -6.34
C GLY A 107 7.16 -7.64 -6.86
N ILE A 108 8.34 -7.06 -7.08
CA ILE A 108 9.54 -7.78 -7.54
C ILE A 108 9.96 -8.85 -6.53
N VAL A 109 9.97 -8.52 -5.23
CA VAL A 109 10.27 -9.51 -4.18
C VAL A 109 9.24 -10.65 -4.19
N GLY A 110 7.96 -10.34 -4.41
CA GLY A 110 6.90 -11.35 -4.57
C GLY A 110 7.13 -12.27 -5.78
N LEU A 111 7.57 -11.73 -6.91
CA LEU A 111 7.91 -12.53 -8.10
C LEU A 111 9.09 -13.46 -7.85
N ILE A 112 10.13 -12.98 -7.15
CA ILE A 112 11.28 -13.83 -6.76
C ILE A 112 10.82 -14.94 -5.81
N ALA A 113 9.97 -14.63 -4.83
CA ALA A 113 9.42 -15.62 -3.91
C ALA A 113 8.58 -16.68 -4.65
N CYS A 114 7.81 -16.27 -5.67
CA CYS A 114 7.06 -17.17 -6.54
C CYS A 114 8.00 -18.10 -7.32
N ALA A 115 9.10 -17.59 -7.87
CA ALA A 115 10.10 -18.41 -8.57
C ALA A 115 10.78 -19.44 -7.65
N CYS A 116 10.88 -19.16 -6.35
CA CYS A 116 11.41 -20.10 -5.35
C CYS A 116 10.39 -21.14 -4.86
N CYS A 117 9.11 -21.03 -5.25
CA CYS A 117 8.09 -21.98 -4.86
C CYS A 117 8.25 -23.30 -5.63
N LYS A 118 8.21 -24.42 -4.91
CA LYS A 118 8.25 -25.76 -5.50
C LYS A 118 6.96 -26.07 -6.25
N ASP A 119 7.11 -26.75 -7.37
CA ASP A 119 6.01 -27.31 -8.14
C ASP A 119 5.20 -28.31 -7.30
N VAL A 120 3.88 -28.13 -7.27
CA VAL A 120 2.93 -28.95 -6.49
C VAL A 120 2.02 -29.77 -7.42
N ASP A 121 2.24 -29.73 -8.74
CA ASP A 121 1.36 -30.32 -9.74
C ASP A 121 1.20 -31.84 -9.55
N HIS A 122 2.29 -32.52 -9.16
CA HIS A 122 2.29 -33.95 -8.83
C HIS A 122 1.41 -34.34 -7.63
N ARG A 123 1.01 -33.38 -6.78
CA ARG A 123 0.11 -33.60 -5.63
C ARG A 123 -1.34 -33.25 -5.95
N MET A 124 -1.62 -32.68 -7.13
CA MET A 124 -2.95 -32.29 -7.57
C MET A 124 -3.65 -33.44 -8.31
N ASN A 125 -3.70 -34.61 -7.67
CA ASN A 125 -4.34 -35.79 -8.22
C ASN A 125 -5.80 -35.90 -7.73
N ASN A 126 -6.59 -36.77 -8.37
CA ASN A 126 -8.02 -36.95 -8.03
C ASN A 126 -8.22 -37.85 -6.79
N GLN A 127 -7.25 -37.92 -5.89
CA GLN A 127 -7.34 -38.72 -4.67
C GLN A 127 -8.09 -37.94 -3.59
N ILE A 128 -9.05 -38.62 -2.96
CA ILE A 128 -9.86 -38.08 -1.85
C ILE A 128 -9.39 -38.78 -0.58
N GLU A 129 -8.68 -38.07 0.29
CA GLU A 129 -8.12 -38.61 1.54
C GLU A 129 -9.08 -38.48 2.74
N VAL A 130 -10.02 -37.52 2.69
CA VAL A 130 -11.01 -37.28 3.74
C VAL A 130 -12.39 -37.24 3.11
N TYR A 131 -13.29 -38.10 3.59
CA TYR A 131 -14.68 -38.16 3.15
C TYR A 131 -15.57 -37.42 4.15
N LEU A 132 -16.48 -36.59 3.65
CA LEU A 132 -17.45 -35.90 4.48
C LEU A 132 -18.42 -36.91 5.11
N GLU A 133 -18.71 -36.74 6.41
CA GLU A 133 -19.61 -37.65 7.16
C GLU A 133 -21.05 -37.65 6.64
N ASN A 134 -21.44 -36.64 5.87
CA ASN A 134 -22.80 -36.48 5.34
C ASN A 134 -22.86 -36.59 3.79
N ASP A 135 -21.85 -37.21 3.18
CA ASP A 135 -21.79 -37.42 1.73
C ASP A 135 -21.93 -38.90 1.36
N ARG A 136 -22.20 -39.19 0.09
CA ARG A 136 -22.43 -40.55 -0.47
C ARG A 136 -21.27 -41.53 -0.24
N LEU A 137 -20.10 -41.02 0.14
CA LEU A 137 -18.88 -41.80 0.39
C LEU A 137 -18.46 -41.77 1.88
N ALA A 138 -19.37 -41.38 2.80
CA ALA A 138 -19.12 -41.31 4.23
C ALA A 138 -18.62 -42.63 4.84
N ASP A 139 -19.02 -43.77 4.25
CA ASP A 139 -18.58 -45.13 4.61
C ASP A 139 -17.06 -45.34 4.48
N ARG A 140 -16.39 -44.50 3.69
CA ARG A 140 -14.94 -44.57 3.45
C ARG A 140 -14.14 -43.63 4.35
N ASN A 141 -14.79 -42.86 5.22
CA ASN A 141 -14.10 -41.97 6.14
C ASN A 141 -13.38 -42.80 7.24
N LYS A 142 -12.05 -42.66 7.34
CA LYS A 142 -11.24 -43.31 8.38
C LYS A 142 -11.04 -42.45 9.62
N TYR A 143 -11.37 -41.16 9.54
CA TYR A 143 -11.16 -40.17 10.58
C TYR A 143 -12.51 -39.62 11.03
N HIS A 144 -13.04 -40.17 12.12
CA HIS A 144 -14.18 -39.63 12.87
C HIS A 144 -13.69 -38.70 13.98
#